data_AF-A0A427HTF8-F1
#
_entry.id   AF-A0A427HTF8-F1
#
_cell.length_a   1.000
_cell.length_b   1.000
_cell.length_c   1.000
_cell.angle_alpha   90.00
_cell.angle_beta   90.00
_cell.angle_gamma   90.00
#
_symmetry.space_group_name_H-M   'P 1'
#
loop_
_entity.id
_entity.type
_entity.pdbx_description
1 polymer ?
#
loop_
_entity_poly.entity_id
_entity_poly.type
_entity_poly.pdbx_seq_one_letter_code
_entity_poly.pdbx_strand_id
1 'polypeptide(L)'
;MQQQSCALPARTTLVVMGVSGSGKSEISQAVATALGWRHIEADHFHPPENVERMRAGIPLSDEDRRHWLDALCEQMLAAQAAGECFVLACSALKRAYRERLRQAVPGLQFAHLDIDHATAVQRVGARPGHFMPTSLVDSQFATLESPAGEPYVRVVDAQQSRQALVADIQAWVRREAAEAVSSQVQDMLDSEIDSANQAAQLGAEPIYEGRIARMFDRLTDGLMAVLMAFMVVAVFTNVVLRYAFGTGWPGAEELSRLAFVWLVFVGVASGMRRGELMTFRMIRDRFPLLAQRLVDSLSWILVAGASLLSALGAWNQVQFGWGNVSTVVGYPVVLAMLPVLASMLVLAILAVVQLVNLWRRTPQATLTQAHVE
;
A
#
# COMPACT_ATOMS: atom_id res chain seq x y z
N MET A 1 22.18 19.00 -23.16
CA MET A 1 22.60 18.13 -22.04
C MET A 1 21.37 17.89 -21.19
N GLN A 2 20.77 16.70 -21.31
CA GLN A 2 19.53 16.34 -20.62
C GLN A 2 19.79 16.16 -19.13
N GLN A 3 19.11 16.95 -18.30
CA GLN A 3 19.03 16.77 -16.85
C GLN A 3 18.27 15.47 -16.58
N GLN A 4 18.97 14.44 -16.09
CA GLN A 4 18.35 13.23 -15.56
C GLN A 4 17.64 13.56 -14.24
N SER A 5 16.33 13.40 -14.22
CA SER A 5 15.49 13.59 -13.03
C SER A 5 15.80 12.54 -11.96
N CYS A 6 15.99 12.99 -10.72
CA CYS A 6 16.25 12.19 -9.52
C CYS A 6 15.05 11.25 -9.27
N ALA A 7 15.17 9.96 -9.63
CA ALA A 7 14.13 8.95 -9.47
C ALA A 7 14.21 8.22 -8.11
N LEU A 8 14.22 8.97 -7.00
CA LEU A 8 14.14 8.43 -5.64
C LEU A 8 12.88 8.94 -4.92
N PRO A 9 12.04 8.08 -4.31
CA PRO A 9 10.84 8.50 -3.57
C PRO A 9 11.23 9.13 -2.23
N ALA A 10 10.48 10.16 -1.82
CA ALA A 10 10.82 11.11 -0.75
C ALA A 10 12.19 11.76 -0.96
N ARG A 11 12.18 13.00 -1.50
CA ARG A 11 13.33 13.81 -1.93
C ARG A 11 14.51 13.71 -0.94
N THR A 12 15.39 12.74 -1.16
CA THR A 12 16.49 12.43 -0.24
C THR A 12 17.52 13.55 -0.35
N THR A 13 17.89 14.14 0.78
CA THR A 13 18.78 15.31 0.85
C THR A 13 19.83 15.08 1.93
N LEU A 14 21.06 15.52 1.67
CA LEU A 14 22.22 15.19 2.48
C LEU A 14 22.97 16.43 2.96
N VAL A 15 23.38 16.45 4.21
CA VAL A 15 24.38 17.38 4.75
C VAL A 15 25.67 16.62 5.03
N VAL A 16 26.79 17.06 4.46
CA VAL A 16 28.13 16.58 4.83
C VAL A 16 28.70 17.54 5.86
N MET A 17 28.90 17.05 7.08
CA MET A 17 29.30 17.84 8.24
C MET A 17 30.62 17.41 8.87
N GLY A 18 31.13 18.24 9.77
CA GLY A 18 32.40 18.04 10.45
C GLY A 18 33.19 19.34 10.64
N VAL A 19 34.31 19.26 11.35
CA VAL A 19 35.21 20.39 11.63
C VAL A 19 36.02 20.82 10.39
N SER A 20 36.65 21.99 10.44
CA SER A 20 37.59 22.44 9.43
C SER A 20 38.76 21.46 9.32
N GLY A 21 39.21 21.19 8.09
CA GLY A 21 40.21 20.15 7.82
C GLY A 21 39.65 18.72 7.63
N SER A 22 38.38 18.46 7.92
CA SER A 22 37.78 17.13 7.70
C SER A 22 37.54 16.77 6.23
N GLY A 23 37.56 17.75 5.32
CA GLY A 23 37.37 17.52 3.87
C GLY A 23 35.93 17.71 3.36
N LYS A 24 35.04 18.34 4.15
CA LYS A 24 33.61 18.57 3.79
C LYS A 24 33.38 19.00 2.35
N SER A 25 33.99 20.10 1.88
CA SER A 25 33.75 20.64 0.53
C SER A 25 34.14 19.66 -0.57
N GLU A 26 35.28 18.97 -0.40
CA GLU A 26 35.76 17.99 -1.38
C GLU A 26 34.86 16.75 -1.42
N ILE A 27 34.52 16.18 -0.26
CA ILE A 27 33.67 15.00 -0.17
C ILE A 27 32.24 15.31 -0.61
N SER A 28 31.65 16.42 -0.16
CA SER A 28 30.30 16.83 -0.57
C SER A 28 30.19 17.06 -2.07
N GLN A 29 31.18 17.72 -2.70
CA GLN A 29 31.19 17.91 -4.15
C GLN A 29 31.30 16.57 -4.88
N ALA A 30 32.16 15.66 -4.41
CA ALA A 30 32.34 14.35 -5.01
C ALA A 30 31.07 13.48 -4.88
N VAL A 31 30.42 13.49 -3.72
CA VAL A 31 29.15 12.80 -3.47
C VAL A 31 28.04 13.39 -4.35
N ALA A 32 27.92 14.73 -4.41
CA ALA A 32 26.93 15.41 -5.25
C ALA A 32 27.10 15.04 -6.71
N THR A 33 28.33 15.08 -7.23
CA THR A 33 28.66 14.71 -8.61
C THR A 33 28.27 13.26 -8.90
N ALA A 34 28.61 12.36 -7.98
CA ALA A 34 28.40 10.94 -8.19
C ALA A 34 26.91 10.52 -8.00
N LEU A 35 26.10 11.32 -7.31
CA LEU A 35 24.63 11.15 -7.21
C LEU A 35 23.85 11.97 -8.25
N GLY A 36 24.49 12.90 -8.96
CA GLY A 36 23.82 13.84 -9.87
C GLY A 36 22.97 14.89 -9.14
N TRP A 37 23.34 15.23 -7.90
CA TRP A 37 22.59 16.15 -7.03
C TRP A 37 23.20 17.54 -7.06
N ARG A 38 22.40 18.56 -6.72
CA ARG A 38 22.88 19.93 -6.57
C ARG A 38 23.83 20.03 -5.38
N HIS A 39 25.01 20.61 -5.59
CA HIS A 39 25.93 20.93 -4.50
C HIS A 39 25.66 22.33 -3.95
N ILE A 40 25.68 22.48 -2.63
CA ILE A 40 25.53 23.75 -1.92
C ILE A 40 26.67 23.86 -0.92
N GLU A 41 27.46 24.94 -1.01
CA GLU A 41 28.54 25.24 -0.06
C GLU A 41 28.04 26.26 0.97
N ALA A 42 27.90 25.83 2.23
CA ALA A 42 27.30 26.68 3.27
C ALA A 42 28.12 27.93 3.57
N ASP A 43 29.45 27.85 3.42
CA ASP A 43 30.35 28.96 3.72
C ASP A 43 30.11 30.18 2.81
N HIS A 44 29.52 29.99 1.61
CA HIS A 44 29.14 31.08 0.71
C HIS A 44 27.99 31.95 1.21
N PHE A 45 27.23 31.46 2.20
CA PHE A 45 26.07 32.15 2.77
C PHE A 45 26.39 32.90 4.07
N HIS A 46 27.66 32.92 4.48
CA HIS A 46 28.06 33.73 5.62
C HIS A 46 28.00 35.23 5.28
N PRO A 47 27.44 36.07 6.18
CA PRO A 47 27.57 37.51 6.08
C PRO A 47 29.04 37.95 6.04
N PRO A 48 29.37 39.05 5.34
CA PRO A 48 30.75 39.56 5.26
C PRO A 48 31.43 39.75 6.63
N GLU A 49 30.68 40.17 7.65
CA GLU A 49 31.18 40.35 9.02
C GLU A 49 31.68 39.04 9.65
N ASN A 50 30.94 37.93 9.43
CA ASN A 50 31.33 36.60 9.91
C ASN A 50 32.58 36.10 9.18
N VAL A 51 32.62 36.35 7.87
CA VAL A 51 33.77 36.04 7.00
C VAL A 51 35.02 36.76 7.51
N GLU A 52 34.94 38.06 7.84
CA GLU A 52 36.04 38.85 8.41
C GLU A 52 36.48 38.36 9.79
N ARG A 53 35.54 38.06 10.69
CA ARG A 53 35.87 37.51 12.02
C ARG A 53 36.60 36.18 11.93
N MET A 54 36.16 35.30 11.04
CA MET A 54 36.85 34.04 10.79
C MET A 54 38.24 34.25 10.16
N ARG A 55 38.43 35.22 9.26
CA ARG A 55 39.79 35.58 8.79
C ARG A 55 40.70 36.03 9.93
N ALA A 56 40.14 36.76 10.89
CA ALA A 56 40.85 37.25 12.07
C ALA A 56 41.09 36.16 13.14
N GLY A 57 40.64 34.91 12.93
CA GLY A 57 40.76 33.84 13.91
C GLY A 57 39.81 33.95 15.10
N ILE A 58 38.79 34.80 15.01
CA ILE A 58 37.80 35.03 16.06
C ILE A 58 36.65 34.04 15.85
N PRO A 59 36.35 33.17 16.83
CA PRO A 59 35.24 32.24 16.70
C PRO A 59 33.90 32.99 16.66
N LEU A 60 32.96 32.46 15.87
CA LEU A 60 31.59 32.96 15.82
C LEU A 60 30.79 32.45 17.03
N SER A 61 29.84 33.23 17.51
CA SER A 61 28.85 32.86 18.53
C SER A 61 27.62 32.18 17.92
N ASP A 62 26.69 31.73 18.76
CA ASP A 62 25.40 31.19 18.30
C ASP A 62 24.53 32.26 17.62
N GLU A 63 24.62 33.51 18.07
CA GLU A 63 23.90 34.64 17.49
C GLU A 63 24.42 34.98 16.09
N ASP A 64 25.74 35.02 15.93
CA ASP A 64 26.40 35.26 14.64
C ASP A 64 25.99 34.22 13.59
N ARG A 65 25.76 32.97 14.01
CA ARG A 65 25.36 31.86 13.13
C ARG A 65 23.87 31.82 12.81
N ARG A 66 23.02 32.57 13.54
CA ARG A 66 21.56 32.53 13.39
C ARG A 66 21.13 32.89 11.97
N HIS A 67 21.57 34.06 11.48
CA HIS A 67 21.26 34.54 10.14
C HIS A 67 21.83 33.66 9.03
N TRP A 68 23.01 33.09 9.25
CA TRP A 68 23.61 32.13 8.34
C TRP A 68 22.78 30.85 8.23
N LEU A 69 22.36 30.27 9.35
CA LEU A 69 21.49 29.09 9.35
C LEU A 69 20.13 29.37 8.70
N ASP A 70 19.57 30.57 8.88
CA ASP A 70 18.33 30.98 8.21
C ASP A 70 18.49 31.01 6.69
N ALA A 71 19.57 31.60 6.19
CA ALA A 71 19.87 31.60 4.76
C ALA A 71 20.02 30.17 4.20
N LEU A 72 20.63 29.24 4.95
CA LEU A 72 20.73 27.84 4.54
C LEU A 72 19.35 27.16 4.49
N CYS A 73 18.50 27.37 5.49
CA CYS A 73 17.14 26.85 5.50
C CYS A 73 16.36 27.34 4.28
N GLU A 74 16.45 28.62 3.93
CA GLU A 74 15.81 29.19 2.74
C GLU A 74 16.29 28.52 1.45
N GLN A 75 17.60 28.30 1.29
CA GLN A 75 18.15 27.61 0.12
C GLN A 75 17.70 26.16 0.02
N MET A 76 17.67 25.45 1.16
CA MET A 76 17.23 24.06 1.22
C MET A 76 15.73 23.93 0.88
N LEU A 77 14.90 24.83 1.40
CA LEU A 77 13.48 24.90 1.09
C LEU A 77 13.24 25.25 -0.38
N ALA A 78 14.02 26.17 -0.96
CA ALA A 78 13.93 26.51 -2.38
C ALA A 78 14.30 25.32 -3.28
N ALA A 79 15.37 24.60 -2.94
CA ALA A 79 15.76 23.38 -3.65
C ALA A 79 14.68 22.29 -3.53
N GLN A 80 14.12 22.11 -2.33
CA GLN A 80 12.98 21.22 -2.15
C GLN A 80 11.79 21.65 -3.00
N ALA A 81 11.38 22.92 -3.00
CA ALA A 81 10.25 23.40 -3.80
C ALA A 81 10.45 23.17 -5.31
N ALA A 82 11.68 23.33 -5.81
CA ALA A 82 12.06 23.04 -7.19
C ALA A 82 12.10 21.53 -7.53
N GLY A 83 11.98 20.66 -6.52
CA GLY A 83 12.06 19.21 -6.70
C GLY A 83 13.48 18.68 -6.87
N GLU A 84 14.48 19.41 -6.41
CA GLU A 84 15.90 19.05 -6.53
C GLU A 84 16.37 18.25 -5.30
N CYS A 85 17.12 17.17 -5.57
CA CYS A 85 17.95 16.50 -4.57
C CYS A 85 19.26 17.32 -4.39
N PHE A 86 19.73 17.52 -3.15
CA PHE A 86 20.93 18.32 -2.89
C PHE A 86 21.88 17.70 -1.86
N VAL A 87 23.15 18.10 -1.95
CA VAL A 87 24.20 17.86 -0.95
C VAL A 87 24.71 19.21 -0.44
N LEU A 88 24.56 19.45 0.85
CA LEU A 88 25.03 20.65 1.54
C LEU A 88 26.34 20.35 2.29
N ALA A 89 27.42 21.07 1.99
CA ALA A 89 28.60 21.09 2.86
C ALA A 89 28.35 22.10 3.99
N CYS A 90 28.24 21.66 5.24
CA CYS A 90 27.95 22.55 6.37
C CYS A 90 28.59 22.02 7.65
N SER A 91 29.22 22.87 8.46
CA SER A 91 29.87 22.43 9.71
C SER A 91 28.91 21.79 10.71
N ALA A 92 27.68 22.33 10.86
CA ALA A 92 26.57 21.78 11.65
C ALA A 92 26.97 21.19 13.03
N LEU A 93 27.89 21.88 13.73
CA LEU A 93 28.62 21.32 14.87
C LEU A 93 27.77 21.04 16.12
N LYS A 94 26.74 21.86 16.38
CA LYS A 94 25.82 21.68 17.51
C LYS A 94 24.54 20.96 17.10
N ARG A 95 23.97 20.19 18.04
CA ARG A 95 22.66 19.53 17.87
C ARG A 95 21.56 20.53 17.55
N ALA A 96 21.54 21.67 18.21
CA ALA A 96 20.55 22.72 17.95
C ALA A 96 20.60 23.23 16.49
N TYR A 97 21.78 23.28 15.87
CA TYR A 97 21.90 23.67 14.46
C TYR A 97 21.34 22.58 13.55
N ARG A 98 21.66 21.32 13.82
CA ARG A 98 21.15 20.16 13.07
C ARG A 98 19.63 20.06 13.15
N GLU A 99 19.06 20.25 14.34
CA GLU A 99 17.61 20.26 14.55
C GLU A 99 16.93 21.38 13.76
N ARG A 100 17.50 22.60 13.72
CA ARG A 100 16.96 23.68 12.89
C ARG A 100 16.95 23.32 11.40
N LEU A 101 18.01 22.71 10.89
CA LEU A 101 18.07 22.26 9.49
C LEU A 101 17.06 21.12 9.21
N ARG A 102 16.88 20.18 10.14
CA ARG A 102 15.88 19.09 10.04
C ARG A 102 14.43 19.62 10.09
N GLN A 103 14.17 20.68 10.83
CA GLN A 103 12.85 21.32 10.86
C GLN A 103 12.49 21.94 9.51
N ALA A 104 13.48 22.53 8.82
CA ALA A 104 13.28 23.06 7.47
C ALA A 104 13.06 21.95 6.45
N VAL A 105 13.81 20.84 6.55
CA VAL A 105 13.73 19.71 5.62
C VAL A 105 13.53 18.40 6.40
N PRO A 106 12.28 17.91 6.52
CA PRO A 106 12.02 16.60 7.13
C PRO A 106 12.72 15.47 6.35
N GLY A 107 13.33 14.53 7.08
CA GLY A 107 14.10 13.42 6.49
C GLY A 107 15.52 13.80 6.04
N LEU A 108 16.01 14.99 6.41
CA LEU A 108 17.39 15.41 6.12
C LEU A 108 18.43 14.47 6.75
N GLN A 109 19.31 13.96 5.91
CA GLN A 109 20.38 13.04 6.29
C GLN A 109 21.68 13.79 6.59
N PHE A 110 22.50 13.29 7.51
CA PHE A 110 23.81 13.85 7.84
C PHE A 110 24.92 12.81 7.69
N ALA A 111 25.93 13.10 6.88
CA ALA A 111 27.20 12.38 6.87
C ALA A 111 28.22 13.16 7.70
N HIS A 112 28.58 12.66 8.88
CA HIS A 112 29.58 13.26 9.76
C HIS A 112 30.97 12.74 9.42
N LEU A 113 31.82 13.60 8.87
CA LEU A 113 33.24 13.34 8.64
C LEU A 113 34.00 13.50 9.96
N ASP A 114 34.15 12.38 10.67
CA ASP A 114 34.86 12.31 11.94
C ASP A 114 36.37 12.30 11.71
N ILE A 115 37.10 13.12 12.45
CA ILE A 115 38.56 13.25 12.32
C ILE A 115 39.16 13.62 13.67
N ASP A 116 40.35 13.11 13.96
CA ASP A 116 41.07 13.53 15.16
C ASP A 116 41.61 14.96 15.02
N HIS A 117 41.79 15.62 16.16
CA HIS A 117 42.24 17.00 16.25
C HIS A 117 43.62 17.22 15.61
N ALA A 118 44.58 16.32 15.85
CA ALA A 118 45.93 16.46 15.34
C ALA A 118 45.97 16.41 13.80
N THR A 119 45.23 15.48 13.19
CA THR A 119 45.10 15.39 11.74
C THR A 119 44.40 16.62 11.16
N ALA A 120 43.35 17.14 11.82
CA ALA A 120 42.66 18.35 11.36
C ALA A 120 43.58 19.57 11.36
N VAL A 121 44.34 19.80 12.44
CA VAL A 121 45.32 20.88 12.53
C VAL A 121 46.40 20.74 11.45
N GLN A 122 46.93 19.53 11.24
CA GLN A 122 47.92 19.26 10.20
C GLN A 122 47.37 19.58 8.80
N ARG A 123 46.15 19.12 8.48
CA ARG A 123 45.52 19.33 7.17
C ARG A 123 45.22 20.79 6.90
N VAL A 124 44.82 21.57 7.91
CA VAL A 124 44.60 23.01 7.77
C VAL A 124 45.94 23.74 7.59
N GLY A 125 46.95 23.41 8.39
CA GLY A 125 48.27 24.05 8.33
C GLY A 125 49.05 23.77 7.02
N ALA A 126 48.81 22.63 6.37
CA ALA A 126 49.48 22.27 5.11
C ALA A 126 48.87 22.91 3.85
N ARG A 127 47.72 23.59 3.95
CA ARG A 127 47.02 24.17 2.78
C ARG A 127 47.64 25.52 2.38
N PRO A 128 48.21 25.66 1.17
CA PRO A 128 48.70 26.94 0.69
C PRO A 128 47.52 27.90 0.45
N GLY A 129 47.53 29.08 1.08
CA GLY A 129 46.69 30.21 0.67
C GLY A 129 45.23 30.26 1.15
N HIS A 130 44.78 29.44 2.13
CA HIS A 130 43.39 29.51 2.62
C HIS A 130 43.23 30.00 4.08
N PHE A 131 42.68 31.22 4.19
CA PHE A 131 41.62 31.75 5.06
C PHE A 131 41.46 31.45 6.56
N MET A 132 41.90 30.32 7.13
CA MET A 132 41.57 29.97 8.53
C MET A 132 42.81 29.63 9.37
N PRO A 133 43.08 30.39 10.45
CA PRO A 133 44.16 30.05 11.39
C PRO A 133 43.84 28.76 12.15
N THR A 134 44.89 28.03 12.55
CA THR A 134 44.80 26.77 13.29
C THR A 134 44.03 26.91 14.61
N SER A 135 44.05 28.10 15.22
CA SER A 135 43.27 28.43 16.42
C SER A 135 41.75 28.26 16.25
N LEU A 136 41.23 28.33 15.03
CA LEU A 136 39.80 28.07 14.78
C LEU A 136 39.48 26.58 14.78
N VAL A 137 40.45 25.70 14.50
CA VAL A 137 40.26 24.24 14.62
C VAL A 137 39.94 23.90 16.08
N ASP A 138 40.72 24.44 17.03
CA ASP A 138 40.51 24.25 18.47
C ASP A 138 39.09 24.67 18.88
N SER A 139 38.65 25.85 18.43
CA SER A 139 37.31 26.36 18.73
C SER A 139 36.19 25.48 18.15
N GLN A 140 36.40 24.86 16.99
CA GLN A 140 35.41 23.99 16.36
C GLN A 140 35.30 22.64 17.05
N PHE A 141 36.42 22.04 17.47
CA PHE A 141 36.38 20.83 18.30
C PHE A 141 35.71 21.08 19.64
N ALA A 142 35.96 22.24 20.27
CA ALA A 142 35.25 22.62 21.50
C ALA A 142 33.74 22.86 21.30
N THR A 143 33.32 23.21 20.07
CA THR A 143 31.92 23.44 19.70
C THR A 143 31.22 22.17 19.20
N LEU A 144 31.97 21.13 18.80
CA LEU A 144 31.41 19.92 18.21
C LEU A 144 30.67 19.10 19.27
N GLU A 145 29.36 19.01 19.10
CA GLU A 145 28.51 18.07 19.80
C GLU A 145 28.34 16.84 18.91
N SER A 146 28.90 15.70 19.33
CA SER A 146 28.89 14.46 18.53
C SER A 146 27.47 14.11 18.05
N PRO A 147 27.25 13.94 16.73
CA PRO A 147 25.95 13.59 16.18
C PRO A 147 25.69 12.07 16.23
N ALA A 148 26.60 11.28 16.79
CA ALA A 148 26.46 9.82 16.87
C ALA A 148 25.19 9.43 17.66
N GLY A 149 24.36 8.58 17.07
CA GLY A 149 23.09 8.13 17.66
C GLY A 149 21.90 9.04 17.36
N GLU A 150 22.08 10.17 16.69
CA GLU A 150 20.96 10.93 16.13
C GLU A 150 20.35 10.21 14.91
N PRO A 151 19.03 10.38 14.66
CA PRO A 151 18.38 9.78 13.50
C PRO A 151 18.96 10.34 12.19
N TYR A 152 19.03 9.48 11.18
CA TYR A 152 19.53 9.79 9.85
C TYR A 152 20.96 10.35 9.84
N VAL A 153 21.83 9.85 10.73
CA VAL A 153 23.25 10.22 10.78
C VAL A 153 24.15 9.03 10.47
N ARG A 154 25.05 9.21 9.52
CA ARG A 154 26.15 8.29 9.23
C ARG A 154 27.47 8.94 9.62
N VAL A 155 28.16 8.37 10.61
CA VAL A 155 29.52 8.78 10.98
C VAL A 155 30.51 8.01 10.10
N VAL A 156 31.45 8.72 9.48
CA VAL A 156 32.49 8.16 8.61
C VAL A 156 33.86 8.72 9.00
N ASP A 157 34.87 7.86 8.98
CA ASP A 157 36.24 8.24 9.31
C ASP A 157 36.89 9.01 8.14
N ALA A 158 37.13 10.31 8.35
CA ALA A 158 37.69 11.22 7.35
C ALA A 158 39.18 10.97 7.03
N GLN A 159 39.84 10.02 7.69
CA GLN A 159 41.20 9.57 7.38
C GLN A 159 41.22 8.54 6.24
N GLN A 160 40.08 7.95 5.91
CA GLN A 160 39.95 7.04 4.78
C GLN A 160 40.15 7.76 3.43
N SER A 161 40.37 6.96 2.37
CA SER A 161 40.52 7.51 1.03
C SER A 161 39.22 8.18 0.55
N ARG A 162 39.35 9.24 -0.25
CA ARG A 162 38.22 9.95 -0.86
C ARG A 162 37.22 9.01 -1.54
N GLN A 163 37.73 8.00 -2.25
CA GLN A 163 36.91 7.02 -2.96
C GLN A 163 36.09 6.15 -1.99
N ALA A 164 36.69 5.70 -0.89
CA ALA A 164 36.00 4.90 0.13
C ALA A 164 34.89 5.72 0.82
N LEU A 165 35.19 6.97 1.20
CA LEU A 165 34.23 7.88 1.81
C LEU A 165 33.01 8.14 0.91
N VAL A 166 33.25 8.47 -0.35
CA VAL A 166 32.16 8.70 -1.32
C VAL A 166 31.32 7.44 -1.49
N ALA A 167 31.95 6.27 -1.66
CA ALA A 167 31.24 5.01 -1.83
C ALA A 167 30.37 4.65 -0.61
N ASP A 168 30.88 4.82 0.61
CA ASP A 168 30.10 4.53 1.83
C ASP A 168 28.89 5.46 1.96
N ILE A 169 29.11 6.78 1.81
CA ILE A 169 28.03 7.78 1.89
C ILE A 169 26.96 7.49 0.83
N GLN A 170 27.36 7.22 -0.41
CA GLN A 170 26.41 6.92 -1.49
C GLN A 170 25.60 5.65 -1.23
N ALA A 171 26.26 4.58 -0.76
CA ALA A 171 25.58 3.32 -0.47
C ALA A 171 24.58 3.49 0.67
N TRP A 172 24.94 4.24 1.71
CA TRP A 172 24.05 4.54 2.83
C TRP A 172 22.82 5.35 2.38
N VAL A 173 23.01 6.48 1.69
CA VAL A 173 21.93 7.33 1.20
C VAL A 173 20.92 6.55 0.33
N ARG A 174 21.42 5.68 -0.56
CA ARG A 174 20.58 4.86 -1.43
C ARG A 174 19.78 3.80 -0.67
N ARG A 175 20.35 3.19 0.38
CA ARG A 175 19.63 2.21 1.21
C ARG A 175 18.48 2.86 1.96
N GLU A 176 18.73 3.99 2.62
CA GLU A 176 17.69 4.75 3.34
C GLU A 176 16.55 5.15 2.41
N ALA A 177 16.88 5.61 1.19
CA ALA A 177 15.87 5.93 0.19
C ALA A 177 15.04 4.69 -0.20
N ALA A 178 15.68 3.54 -0.43
CA ALA A 178 15.01 2.29 -0.79
C ALA A 178 14.08 1.75 0.32
N GLU A 179 14.52 1.83 1.59
CA GLU A 179 13.72 1.42 2.75
C GLU A 179 12.47 2.31 2.91
N ALA A 180 12.61 3.62 2.67
CA ALA A 180 11.48 4.56 2.67
C ALA A 180 10.44 4.21 1.59
N VAL A 181 10.88 3.82 0.38
CA VAL A 181 9.95 3.36 -0.68
C VAL A 181 9.23 2.09 -0.26
N SER A 182 9.97 1.11 0.27
CA SER A 182 9.42 -0.18 0.64
C SER A 182 8.34 -0.04 1.72
N SER A 183 8.58 0.83 2.70
CA SER A 183 7.58 1.14 3.73
C SER A 183 6.33 1.79 3.14
N GLN A 184 6.49 2.78 2.25
CA GLN A 184 5.35 3.44 1.60
C GLN A 184 4.53 2.49 0.72
N VAL A 185 5.20 1.59 -0.02
CA VAL A 185 4.54 0.57 -0.84
C VAL A 185 3.80 -0.43 0.05
N GLN A 186 4.40 -0.85 1.16
CA GLN A 186 3.77 -1.75 2.12
C GLN A 186 2.51 -1.12 2.74
N ASP A 187 2.58 0.13 3.18
CA ASP A 187 1.43 0.87 3.73
C ASP A 187 0.29 1.03 2.69
N MET A 188 0.64 1.25 1.42
CA MET A 188 -0.34 1.30 0.34
C MET A 188 -1.00 -0.06 0.10
N LEU A 189 -0.22 -1.15 0.07
CA LEU A 189 -0.72 -2.51 -0.10
C LEU A 189 -1.65 -2.91 1.06
N ASP A 190 -1.26 -2.60 2.29
CA ASP A 190 -2.05 -2.90 3.48
C ASP A 190 -3.39 -2.12 3.47
N SER A 191 -3.37 -0.85 3.04
CA SER A 191 -4.58 -0.03 2.84
C SER A 191 -5.53 -0.56 1.75
N GLU A 192 -5.00 -1.05 0.62
CA GLU A 192 -5.81 -1.67 -0.43
C GLU A 192 -6.43 -2.99 0.02
N ILE A 193 -5.69 -3.81 0.79
CA ILE A 193 -6.19 -5.05 1.38
C ILE A 193 -7.32 -4.76 2.38
N ASP A 194 -7.16 -3.76 3.25
CA ASP A 194 -8.19 -3.36 4.20
C ASP A 194 -9.44 -2.81 3.50
N SER A 195 -9.27 -2.05 2.42
CA SER A 195 -10.38 -1.56 1.59
C SER A 195 -11.13 -2.70 0.89
N ALA A 196 -10.41 -3.72 0.40
CA ALA A 196 -11.01 -4.92 -0.19
C ALA A 196 -11.77 -5.77 0.85
N ASN A 197 -11.22 -5.89 2.06
CA ASN A 197 -11.88 -6.58 3.17
C ASN A 197 -13.13 -5.84 3.67
N GLN A 198 -13.10 -4.51 3.73
CA GLN A 198 -14.29 -3.70 4.01
C GLN A 198 -15.35 -3.82 2.91
N ALA A 199 -14.95 -3.88 1.63
CA ALA A 199 -15.87 -4.13 0.52
C ALA A 199 -16.53 -5.52 0.61
N ALA A 200 -15.80 -6.54 1.09
CA ALA A 200 -16.36 -7.86 1.36
C ALA A 200 -17.35 -7.84 2.55
N GLN A 201 -17.10 -7.03 3.58
CA GLN A 201 -18.04 -6.81 4.70
C GLN A 201 -19.29 -6.00 4.31
N LEU A 202 -19.24 -5.22 3.22
CA LEU A 202 -20.39 -4.50 2.66
C LEU A 202 -21.38 -5.42 1.91
N GLY A 203 -21.13 -6.73 1.83
CA GLY A 203 -22.15 -7.73 1.51
C GLY A 203 -23.39 -7.57 2.43
N ALA A 204 -24.57 -7.98 1.97
CA ALA A 204 -25.76 -7.93 2.82
C ALA A 204 -25.58 -8.83 4.04
N GLU A 205 -25.96 -8.33 5.22
CA GLU A 205 -26.17 -9.12 6.43
C GLU A 205 -26.87 -10.44 6.06
N PRO A 206 -26.38 -11.60 6.52
CA PRO A 206 -26.94 -12.88 6.15
C PRO A 206 -28.44 -12.92 6.48
N ILE A 207 -29.24 -13.53 5.59
CA ILE A 207 -30.72 -13.46 5.66
C ILE A 207 -31.25 -14.01 7.01
N TYR A 208 -30.55 -14.99 7.61
CA TYR A 208 -30.83 -15.54 8.93
C TYR A 208 -29.57 -16.06 9.62
N GLU A 209 -29.58 -16.05 10.95
CA GLU A 209 -28.53 -16.60 11.79
C GLU A 209 -29.04 -17.83 12.57
N GLY A 210 -28.14 -18.79 12.86
CA GLY A 210 -28.44 -19.91 13.76
C GLY A 210 -28.08 -21.31 13.25
N ARG A 211 -28.68 -22.33 13.85
CA ARG A 211 -28.37 -23.75 13.59
C ARG A 211 -28.82 -24.20 12.19
N ILE A 212 -29.98 -23.73 11.74
CA ILE A 212 -30.55 -24.06 10.42
C ILE A 212 -29.70 -23.48 9.29
N ALA A 213 -29.23 -22.23 9.44
CA ALA A 213 -28.35 -21.58 8.47
C ALA A 213 -27.03 -22.34 8.29
N ARG A 214 -26.38 -22.73 9.39
CA ARG A 214 -25.14 -23.53 9.35
C ARG A 214 -25.35 -24.93 8.78
N MET A 215 -26.50 -25.54 9.04
CA MET A 215 -26.84 -26.85 8.47
C MET A 215 -27.04 -26.74 6.95
N PHE A 216 -27.78 -25.73 6.51
CA PHE A 216 -28.00 -25.46 5.09
C PHE A 216 -26.66 -25.21 4.36
N ASP A 217 -25.78 -24.39 4.93
CA ASP A 217 -24.45 -24.14 4.36
C ASP A 217 -23.62 -25.38 4.19
N ARG A 218 -23.52 -26.20 5.23
CA ARG A 218 -22.74 -27.43 5.16
C ARG A 218 -23.31 -28.38 4.10
N LEU A 219 -24.62 -28.43 3.96
CA LEU A 219 -25.28 -29.24 2.93
C LEU A 219 -25.01 -28.69 1.53
N THR A 220 -25.19 -27.39 1.30
CA THR A 220 -24.95 -26.78 -0.02
C THR A 220 -23.47 -26.81 -0.39
N ASP A 221 -22.58 -26.45 0.52
CA ASP A 221 -21.12 -26.45 0.29
C ASP A 221 -20.60 -27.86 0.10
N GLY A 222 -21.07 -28.81 0.91
CA GLY A 222 -20.75 -30.23 0.75
C GLY A 222 -21.21 -30.75 -0.61
N LEU A 223 -22.43 -30.42 -1.03
CA LEU A 223 -22.96 -30.82 -2.34
C LEU A 223 -22.17 -30.18 -3.49
N MET A 224 -21.84 -28.88 -3.41
CA MET A 224 -21.00 -28.21 -4.41
C MET A 224 -19.61 -28.86 -4.52
N ALA A 225 -18.98 -29.17 -3.38
CA ALA A 225 -17.68 -29.83 -3.35
C ALA A 225 -17.74 -31.24 -3.99
N VAL A 226 -18.78 -32.02 -3.68
CA VAL A 226 -18.99 -33.35 -4.27
C VAL A 226 -19.23 -33.26 -5.78
N LEU A 227 -20.09 -32.34 -6.24
CA LEU A 227 -20.36 -32.14 -7.67
C LEU A 227 -19.11 -31.69 -8.43
N MET A 228 -18.34 -30.77 -7.86
CA MET A 228 -17.09 -30.30 -8.45
C MET A 228 -16.04 -31.43 -8.52
N ALA A 229 -15.87 -32.20 -7.44
CA ALA A 229 -14.98 -33.35 -7.43
C ALA A 229 -15.39 -34.41 -8.46
N PHE A 230 -16.70 -34.70 -8.56
CA PHE A 230 -17.24 -35.60 -9.57
C PHE A 230 -16.93 -35.11 -10.99
N MET A 231 -17.15 -33.82 -11.27
CA MET A 231 -16.82 -33.23 -12.57
C MET A 231 -15.34 -33.36 -12.91
N VAL A 232 -14.46 -33.04 -11.96
CA VAL A 232 -13.00 -33.16 -12.15
C VAL A 232 -12.62 -34.59 -12.48
N VAL A 233 -13.11 -35.57 -11.70
CA VAL A 233 -12.83 -36.99 -11.93
C VAL A 233 -13.39 -37.45 -13.28
N ALA A 234 -14.62 -37.09 -13.64
CA ALA A 234 -15.25 -37.48 -14.89
C ALA A 234 -14.50 -36.92 -16.11
N VAL A 235 -14.18 -35.62 -16.09
CA VAL A 235 -13.44 -34.96 -17.18
C VAL A 235 -12.03 -35.51 -17.28
N PHE A 236 -11.31 -35.62 -16.15
CA PHE A 236 -9.95 -36.16 -16.13
C PHE A 236 -9.90 -37.60 -16.65
N THR A 237 -10.82 -38.46 -16.19
CA THR A 237 -10.90 -39.85 -16.65
C THR A 237 -11.15 -39.91 -18.15
N ASN A 238 -12.05 -39.08 -18.69
CA ASN A 238 -12.30 -39.03 -20.13
C ASN A 238 -11.07 -38.55 -20.93
N VAL A 239 -10.32 -37.56 -20.42
CA VAL A 239 -9.08 -37.10 -21.04
C VAL A 239 -8.04 -38.22 -21.06
N VAL A 240 -7.82 -38.91 -19.93
CA VAL A 240 -6.87 -40.04 -19.86
C VAL A 240 -7.27 -41.16 -20.79
N LEU A 241 -8.55 -41.57 -20.80
CA LEU A 241 -9.06 -42.59 -21.71
C LEU A 241 -8.77 -42.20 -23.16
N ARG A 242 -9.05 -40.95 -23.53
CA ARG A 242 -8.90 -40.48 -24.91
C ARG A 242 -7.45 -40.45 -25.38
N TYR A 243 -6.52 -39.98 -24.54
CA TYR A 243 -5.13 -39.79 -24.95
C TYR A 243 -4.23 -41.00 -24.67
N ALA A 244 -4.46 -41.75 -23.59
CA ALA A 244 -3.63 -42.89 -23.23
C ALA A 244 -4.10 -44.20 -23.88
N PHE A 245 -5.42 -44.37 -24.07
CA PHE A 245 -6.01 -45.60 -24.57
C PHE A 245 -6.66 -45.45 -25.95
N GLY A 246 -6.71 -44.23 -26.51
CA GLY A 246 -7.32 -43.95 -27.81
C GLY A 246 -8.84 -44.09 -27.83
N THR A 247 -9.50 -44.22 -26.67
CA THR A 247 -10.94 -44.44 -26.54
C THR A 247 -11.56 -43.32 -25.70
N GLY A 248 -12.71 -42.77 -26.07
CA GLY A 248 -13.43 -41.79 -25.25
C GLY A 248 -14.77 -42.32 -24.76
N TRP A 249 -15.27 -41.81 -23.63
CA TRP A 249 -16.64 -42.08 -23.19
C TRP A 249 -17.49 -40.80 -23.28
N PRO A 250 -18.39 -40.68 -24.28
CA PRO A 250 -19.17 -39.46 -24.47
C PRO A 250 -20.10 -39.14 -23.28
N GLY A 251 -20.41 -40.15 -22.45
CA GLY A 251 -21.21 -39.96 -21.24
C GLY A 251 -20.54 -39.10 -20.17
N ALA A 252 -19.20 -39.02 -20.14
CA ALA A 252 -18.49 -38.13 -19.21
C ALA A 252 -18.77 -36.65 -19.49
N GLU A 253 -18.88 -36.27 -20.76
CA GLU A 253 -19.22 -34.90 -21.18
C GLU A 253 -20.67 -34.54 -20.85
N GLU A 254 -21.60 -35.50 -20.99
CA GLU A 254 -23.00 -35.31 -20.65
C GLU A 254 -23.22 -35.22 -19.13
N LEU A 255 -22.57 -36.10 -18.35
CA LEU A 255 -22.67 -36.11 -16.88
C LEU A 255 -22.01 -34.89 -16.23
N SER A 256 -20.89 -34.42 -16.77
CA SER A 256 -20.24 -33.19 -16.28
C SER A 256 -21.09 -31.94 -16.56
N ARG A 257 -21.77 -31.86 -17.72
CA ARG A 257 -22.77 -30.82 -17.99
C ARG A 257 -23.93 -30.88 -17.01
N LEU A 258 -24.45 -32.08 -16.74
CA LEU A 258 -25.52 -32.25 -15.76
C LEU A 258 -25.06 -31.79 -14.36
N ALA A 259 -23.91 -32.25 -13.90
CA ALA A 259 -23.34 -31.84 -12.61
C ALA A 259 -23.09 -30.32 -12.54
N PHE A 260 -22.67 -29.69 -13.65
CA PHE A 260 -22.50 -28.24 -13.74
C PHE A 260 -23.83 -27.50 -13.56
N VAL A 261 -24.92 -27.97 -14.18
CA VAL A 261 -26.26 -27.40 -13.97
C VAL A 261 -26.63 -27.44 -12.48
N TRP A 262 -26.44 -28.58 -11.82
CA TRP A 262 -26.68 -28.69 -10.38
C TRP A 262 -25.81 -27.74 -9.56
N LEU A 263 -24.51 -27.63 -9.89
CA LEU A 263 -23.57 -26.74 -9.22
C LEU A 263 -24.02 -25.27 -9.30
N VAL A 264 -24.41 -24.81 -10.48
CA VAL A 264 -24.87 -23.42 -10.70
C VAL A 264 -26.10 -23.11 -9.85
N PHE A 265 -27.12 -23.98 -9.87
CA PHE A 265 -28.38 -23.72 -9.15
C PHE A 265 -28.26 -23.86 -7.63
N VAL A 266 -27.42 -24.77 -7.14
CA VAL A 266 -27.05 -24.85 -5.71
C VAL A 266 -26.26 -23.61 -5.29
N GLY A 267 -25.33 -23.15 -6.13
CA GLY A 267 -24.55 -21.94 -5.91
C GLY A 267 -25.41 -20.69 -5.82
N VAL A 268 -26.40 -20.53 -6.70
CA VAL A 268 -27.36 -19.40 -6.66
C VAL A 268 -28.15 -19.37 -5.35
N ALA A 269 -28.61 -20.52 -4.84
CA ALA A 269 -29.32 -20.61 -3.57
C ALA A 269 -28.41 -20.27 -2.37
N SER A 270 -27.14 -20.70 -2.41
CA SER A 270 -26.14 -20.40 -1.36
C SER A 270 -25.72 -18.92 -1.37
N GLY A 271 -25.39 -18.37 -2.55
CA GLY A 271 -24.91 -17.00 -2.71
C GLY A 271 -25.94 -15.95 -2.31
N MET A 272 -27.23 -16.18 -2.58
CA MET A 272 -28.29 -15.28 -2.11
C MET A 272 -28.36 -15.22 -0.57
N ARG A 273 -28.15 -16.35 0.10
CA ARG A 273 -28.17 -16.42 1.57
C ARG A 273 -27.01 -15.67 2.21
N ARG A 274 -25.83 -15.74 1.60
CA ARG A 274 -24.59 -15.07 2.05
C ARG A 274 -24.58 -13.56 1.78
N GLY A 275 -25.59 -13.04 1.09
CA GLY A 275 -25.62 -11.63 0.70
C GLY A 275 -24.56 -11.27 -0.34
N GLU A 276 -24.02 -12.27 -1.04
CA GLU A 276 -23.00 -12.14 -2.09
C GLU A 276 -23.60 -11.64 -3.42
N LEU A 277 -24.93 -11.61 -3.53
CA LEU A 277 -25.61 -10.96 -4.65
C LEU A 277 -25.53 -9.45 -4.49
N MET A 278 -24.83 -8.82 -5.45
CA MET A 278 -24.62 -7.37 -5.55
C MET A 278 -25.93 -6.61 -5.30
N THR A 279 -25.99 -5.90 -4.17
CA THR A 279 -27.08 -4.98 -3.85
C THR A 279 -26.58 -3.55 -4.08
N PHE A 280 -27.18 -2.82 -5.01
CA PHE A 280 -26.77 -1.45 -5.32
C PHE A 280 -27.28 -0.46 -4.25
N ARG A 281 -26.52 -0.29 -3.17
CA ARG A 281 -26.89 0.58 -2.04
C ARG A 281 -26.70 2.08 -2.33
N MET A 282 -25.72 2.45 -3.17
CA MET A 282 -25.34 3.86 -3.41
C MET A 282 -26.49 4.74 -3.92
N ILE A 283 -27.39 4.20 -4.75
CA ILE A 283 -28.54 4.95 -5.28
C ILE A 283 -29.70 4.94 -4.28
N ARG A 284 -29.90 3.82 -3.58
CA ARG A 284 -30.97 3.64 -2.59
C ARG A 284 -30.79 4.59 -1.40
N ASP A 285 -29.57 4.71 -0.88
CA ASP A 285 -29.30 5.44 0.36
C ASP A 285 -29.47 6.96 0.21
N ARG A 286 -29.70 7.46 -1.01
CA ARG A 286 -30.03 8.86 -1.31
C ARG A 286 -31.49 9.24 -1.03
N PHE A 287 -32.39 8.26 -0.95
CA PHE A 287 -33.83 8.48 -0.77
C PHE A 287 -34.25 8.51 0.71
N PRO A 288 -35.39 9.13 1.08
CA PRO A 288 -35.93 9.06 2.44
C PRO A 288 -36.32 7.63 2.83
N LEU A 289 -36.25 7.30 4.13
CA LEU A 289 -36.43 5.94 4.67
C LEU A 289 -37.70 5.21 4.19
N LEU A 290 -38.80 5.93 4.02
CA LEU A 290 -40.06 5.38 3.49
C LEU A 290 -39.94 4.95 2.02
N ALA A 291 -39.28 5.77 1.20
CA ALA A 291 -39.05 5.46 -0.21
C ALA A 291 -38.07 4.28 -0.37
N GLN A 292 -37.03 4.21 0.48
CA GLN A 292 -36.13 3.05 0.51
C GLN A 292 -36.89 1.74 0.80
N ARG A 293 -37.76 1.74 1.80
CA ARG A 293 -38.60 0.56 2.13
C ARG A 293 -39.54 0.16 1.01
N LEU A 294 -40.14 1.12 0.31
CA LEU A 294 -41.02 0.82 -0.83
C LEU A 294 -40.25 0.22 -2.01
N VAL A 295 -39.08 0.78 -2.33
CA VAL A 295 -38.21 0.28 -3.41
C VAL A 295 -37.67 -1.11 -3.08
N ASP A 296 -37.22 -1.34 -1.85
CA ASP A 296 -36.73 -2.65 -1.42
C ASP A 296 -37.88 -3.68 -1.40
N SER A 297 -39.09 -3.27 -0.98
CA SER A 297 -40.27 -4.15 -1.01
C SER A 297 -40.66 -4.54 -2.43
N LEU A 298 -40.69 -3.57 -3.36
CA LEU A 298 -40.98 -3.82 -4.77
C LEU A 298 -39.95 -4.77 -5.40
N SER A 299 -38.67 -4.58 -5.06
CA SER A 299 -37.58 -5.43 -5.55
C SER A 299 -37.74 -6.88 -5.07
N TRP A 300 -38.00 -7.10 -3.78
CA TRP A 300 -38.22 -8.45 -3.25
C TRP A 300 -39.48 -9.11 -3.80
N ILE A 301 -40.57 -8.35 -4.01
CA ILE A 301 -41.78 -8.85 -4.66
C ILE A 301 -41.48 -9.27 -6.10
N LEU A 302 -40.72 -8.48 -6.85
CA LEU A 302 -40.34 -8.80 -8.22
C LEU A 302 -39.46 -10.05 -8.29
N VAL A 303 -38.48 -10.18 -7.40
CA VAL A 303 -37.63 -11.37 -7.28
C VAL A 303 -38.46 -12.60 -6.94
N ALA A 304 -39.37 -12.51 -5.96
CA ALA A 304 -40.25 -13.62 -5.59
C ALA A 304 -41.18 -14.02 -6.74
N GLY A 305 -41.78 -13.05 -7.44
CA GLY A 305 -42.64 -13.28 -8.59
C GLY A 305 -41.89 -13.92 -9.76
N ALA A 306 -40.73 -13.39 -10.14
CA ALA A 306 -39.91 -13.94 -11.22
C ALA A 306 -39.40 -15.36 -10.89
N SER A 307 -39.01 -15.61 -9.64
CA SER A 307 -38.59 -16.94 -9.18
C SER A 307 -39.75 -17.92 -9.21
N LEU A 308 -40.96 -17.53 -8.81
CA LEU A 308 -42.14 -18.39 -8.86
C LEU A 308 -42.57 -18.70 -10.30
N LEU A 309 -42.55 -17.71 -11.20
CA LEU A 309 -42.82 -17.92 -12.62
C LEU A 309 -41.80 -18.89 -13.24
N SER A 310 -40.52 -18.74 -12.89
CA SER A 310 -39.46 -19.64 -13.33
C SER A 310 -39.63 -21.05 -12.75
N ALA A 311 -40.07 -21.17 -11.50
CA ALA A 311 -40.41 -22.45 -10.89
C ALA A 311 -41.60 -23.13 -11.59
N LEU A 312 -42.64 -22.38 -11.96
CA LEU A 312 -43.77 -22.90 -12.74
C LEU A 312 -43.33 -23.39 -14.12
N GLY A 313 -42.46 -22.63 -14.80
CA GLY A 313 -41.85 -23.06 -16.07
C GLY A 313 -41.01 -24.33 -15.92
N ALA A 314 -40.18 -24.41 -14.87
CA ALA A 314 -39.38 -25.59 -14.56
C ALA A 314 -40.25 -26.81 -14.21
N TRP A 315 -41.37 -26.61 -13.51
CA TRP A 315 -42.32 -27.66 -13.21
C TRP A 315 -42.91 -28.27 -14.49
N ASN A 316 -43.31 -27.42 -15.44
CA ASN A 316 -43.78 -27.90 -16.74
C ASN A 316 -42.69 -28.72 -17.46
N GLN A 317 -41.44 -28.25 -17.45
CA GLN A 317 -40.33 -29.00 -18.04
C GLN A 317 -40.04 -30.33 -17.33
N VAL A 318 -40.22 -30.40 -16.00
CA VAL A 318 -40.12 -31.65 -15.24
C VAL A 318 -41.19 -32.65 -15.69
N GLN A 319 -42.43 -32.20 -15.89
CA GLN A 319 -43.52 -33.07 -16.36
C GLN A 319 -43.21 -33.63 -17.75
N PHE A 320 -42.75 -32.80 -18.70
CA PHE A 320 -42.37 -33.26 -20.04
C PHE A 320 -41.11 -34.15 -20.04
N GLY A 321 -40.16 -33.87 -19.15
CA GLY A 321 -38.88 -34.56 -19.11
C GLY A 321 -38.98 -36.05 -18.77
N TRP A 322 -40.07 -36.51 -18.14
CA TRP A 322 -40.23 -37.92 -17.76
C TRP A 322 -40.30 -38.87 -18.96
N GLY A 323 -40.84 -38.39 -20.09
CA GLY A 323 -40.93 -39.15 -21.32
C GLY A 323 -39.66 -39.09 -22.20
N ASN A 324 -38.70 -38.23 -21.84
CA ASN A 324 -37.53 -37.94 -22.67
C ASN A 324 -36.24 -38.37 -21.96
N VAL A 325 -35.48 -39.25 -22.60
CA VAL A 325 -34.17 -39.72 -22.13
C VAL A 325 -33.05 -39.05 -22.90
N SER A 326 -31.90 -38.92 -22.24
CA SER A 326 -30.67 -38.39 -22.81
C SER A 326 -30.13 -39.32 -23.92
N THR A 327 -29.46 -38.77 -24.93
CA THR A 327 -29.11 -39.54 -26.14
C THR A 327 -27.92 -40.47 -25.95
N VAL A 328 -27.05 -40.19 -24.97
CA VAL A 328 -25.81 -40.95 -24.77
C VAL A 328 -25.92 -41.87 -23.56
N VAL A 329 -26.18 -41.31 -22.37
CA VAL A 329 -26.23 -42.07 -21.12
C VAL A 329 -27.63 -42.65 -20.84
N GLY A 330 -28.67 -42.09 -21.47
CA GLY A 330 -30.04 -42.59 -21.33
C GLY A 330 -30.72 -42.19 -20.03
N TYR A 331 -30.22 -41.19 -19.31
CA TYR A 331 -30.86 -40.71 -18.09
C TYR A 331 -32.09 -39.83 -18.42
N PRO A 332 -33.13 -39.77 -17.56
CA PRO A 332 -34.28 -38.90 -17.80
C PRO A 332 -33.90 -37.42 -17.76
N VAL A 333 -34.29 -36.65 -18.78
CA VAL A 333 -33.95 -35.21 -18.90
C VAL A 333 -34.45 -34.40 -17.69
N VAL A 334 -35.45 -34.90 -16.95
CA VAL A 334 -35.91 -34.38 -15.66
C VAL A 334 -34.77 -34.07 -14.69
N LEU A 335 -33.71 -34.90 -14.66
CA LEU A 335 -32.59 -34.71 -13.73
C LEU A 335 -31.88 -33.36 -13.90
N ALA A 336 -31.92 -32.77 -15.10
CA ALA A 336 -31.37 -31.43 -15.34
C ALA A 336 -32.32 -30.31 -14.90
N MET A 337 -33.63 -30.57 -14.81
CA MET A 337 -34.67 -29.58 -14.50
C MET A 337 -35.00 -29.51 -13.01
N LEU A 338 -34.80 -30.61 -12.27
CA LEU A 338 -34.99 -30.66 -10.81
C LEU A 338 -34.20 -29.59 -10.01
N PRO A 339 -32.89 -29.38 -10.24
CA PRO A 339 -32.14 -28.38 -9.47
C PRO A 339 -32.63 -26.95 -9.78
N VAL A 340 -33.08 -26.69 -11.01
CA VAL A 340 -33.70 -25.42 -11.42
C VAL A 340 -34.93 -25.16 -10.57
N LEU A 341 -35.87 -26.11 -10.55
CA LEU A 341 -37.11 -26.01 -9.80
C LEU A 341 -36.84 -25.80 -8.30
N ALA A 342 -35.96 -26.63 -7.72
CA ALA A 342 -35.63 -26.57 -6.30
C ALA A 342 -35.00 -25.21 -5.93
N SER A 343 -34.04 -24.74 -6.72
CA SER A 343 -33.40 -23.43 -6.51
C SER A 343 -34.41 -22.29 -6.62
N MET A 344 -35.25 -22.26 -7.66
CA MET A 344 -36.25 -21.21 -7.84
C MET A 344 -37.28 -21.16 -6.70
N LEU A 345 -37.70 -22.32 -6.17
CA LEU A 345 -38.58 -22.38 -5.00
C LEU A 345 -37.88 -21.85 -3.73
N VAL A 346 -36.63 -22.25 -3.50
CA VAL A 346 -35.82 -21.73 -2.38
C VAL A 346 -35.64 -20.22 -2.50
N LEU A 347 -35.33 -19.71 -3.69
CA LEU A 347 -35.19 -18.27 -3.95
C LEU A 347 -36.49 -17.52 -3.66
N ALA A 348 -37.63 -18.04 -4.12
CA ALA A 348 -38.94 -17.44 -3.86
C ALA A 348 -39.25 -17.38 -2.35
N ILE A 349 -38.97 -18.46 -1.61
CA ILE A 349 -39.16 -18.51 -0.15
C ILE A 349 -38.25 -17.48 0.53
N LEU A 350 -36.96 -17.47 0.20
CA LEU A 350 -36.00 -16.53 0.80
C LEU A 350 -36.36 -15.07 0.50
N ALA A 351 -36.81 -14.77 -0.72
CA ALA A 351 -37.28 -13.43 -1.10
C ALA A 351 -38.52 -12.99 -0.31
N VAL A 352 -39.48 -13.89 -0.10
CA VAL A 352 -40.67 -13.60 0.74
C VAL A 352 -40.26 -13.32 2.18
N VAL A 353 -39.30 -14.05 2.72
CA VAL A 353 -38.89 -13.79 4.10
C VAL A 353 -38.01 -12.54 4.22
N GLN A 354 -37.19 -12.22 3.23
CA GLN A 354 -36.52 -10.91 3.14
C GLN A 354 -37.55 -9.77 3.20
N LEU A 355 -38.63 -9.90 2.43
CA LEU A 355 -39.75 -8.95 2.44
C LEU A 355 -40.38 -8.84 3.83
N VAL A 356 -40.66 -9.96 4.50
CA VAL A 356 -41.21 -9.95 5.87
C VAL A 356 -40.22 -9.32 6.86
N ASN A 357 -38.94 -9.66 6.77
CA ASN A 357 -37.89 -9.15 7.65
C ASN A 357 -37.67 -7.65 7.48
N LEU A 358 -37.77 -7.13 6.25
CA LEU A 358 -37.69 -5.70 5.94
C LEU A 358 -38.73 -4.89 6.73
N TRP A 359 -39.95 -5.42 6.87
CA TRP A 359 -41.04 -4.76 7.60
C TRP A 359 -41.02 -5.04 9.10
N ARG A 360 -40.42 -6.15 9.54
CA ARG A 360 -40.23 -6.49 10.97
C ARG A 360 -39.09 -5.73 11.63
N ARG A 361 -38.06 -5.32 10.89
CA ARG A 361 -36.97 -4.50 11.42
C ARG A 361 -37.49 -3.10 11.77
N THR A 362 -37.65 -2.82 13.06
CA THR A 362 -37.80 -1.47 13.59
C THR A 362 -36.61 -0.65 13.11
N PRO A 363 -36.79 0.57 12.58
CA PRO A 363 -35.65 1.40 12.22
C PRO A 363 -34.84 1.63 13.49
N GLN A 364 -33.66 1.00 13.61
CA GLN A 364 -32.69 1.42 14.61
C GLN A 364 -32.41 2.88 14.32
N ALA A 365 -32.73 3.73 15.29
CA ALA A 365 -32.30 5.11 15.26
C ALA A 365 -30.77 5.11 15.16
N THR A 366 -30.26 5.37 13.97
CA THR A 366 -28.88 5.82 13.74
C THR A 366 -28.74 7.19 14.40
N LEU A 367 -28.65 7.19 15.73
CA LEU A 367 -28.13 8.29 16.50
C LEU A 367 -26.87 7.79 17.18
N THR A 368 -25.80 8.58 17.04
CA THR A 368 -24.53 8.51 17.76
C THR A 368 -23.55 7.39 17.37
N GLN A 369 -22.83 7.56 16.26
CA GLN A 369 -21.38 7.30 16.15
C GLN A 369 -20.75 8.09 14.98
N ALA A 370 -21.06 9.39 14.92
CA ALA A 370 -20.32 10.35 14.11
C ALA A 370 -20.05 11.57 14.98
N HIS A 371 -19.15 11.42 15.94
CA HIS A 371 -18.33 12.44 16.61
C HIS A 371 -17.65 11.78 17.83
N VAL A 372 -16.37 12.12 18.03
CA VAL A 372 -15.40 11.61 19.05
C VAL A 372 -14.78 10.27 18.61
N GLU A 373 -13.52 10.17 18.19
CA GLU A 373 -12.26 10.90 18.46
C GLU A 373 -11.36 10.95 17.22
#